data_AF-K2G9H0-F1
#
_entry.id   AF-K2G9H0-F1
#
_cell.length_a   1.000
_cell.length_b   1.000
_cell.length_c   1.000
_cell.angle_alpha   90.00
_cell.angle_beta   90.00
_cell.angle_gamma   90.00
#
_symmetry.space_group_name_H-M   'P 1'
#
loop_
_entity.id
_entity.type
_entity.pdbx_description
1 polymer ?
#
loop_
_entity_poly.entity_id
_entity_poly.type
_entity_poly.pdbx_seq_one_letter_code
_entity_poly.pdbx_strand_id
1 'polypeptide(L)' 'MTFSPTKKTSKSRSKTRTSNWTKLTAKKLLDKTALQYDKDGNATWLAHFASPITWEYKWRKVIKVWKTKKVTKVRV' A
#
# COMPACT_ATOMS: atom_id res chain seq x y z
N MET A 1 33.49 -31.49 -3.89
CA MET A 1 32.12 -31.53 -4.44
C MET A 1 31.90 -30.26 -5.25
N THR A 2 31.72 -30.36 -6.56
CA THR A 2 31.45 -29.20 -7.42
C THR A 2 29.96 -28.86 -7.36
N PHE A 3 29.60 -27.62 -7.01
CA PHE A 3 28.21 -27.13 -6.94
C PHE A 3 27.60 -26.83 -8.33
N SER A 4 28.17 -27.40 -9.39
CA SER A 4 27.68 -27.19 -10.75
C SER A 4 26.45 -28.06 -11.01
N PRO A 5 25.43 -27.53 -11.71
CA PRO A 5 24.32 -28.36 -12.15
C PRO A 5 24.81 -29.51 -13.02
N THR A 6 24.42 -30.73 -12.65
CA THR A 6 24.81 -31.96 -13.34
C THR A 6 24.28 -32.06 -14.76
N LYS A 7 23.18 -31.35 -15.07
CA LYS A 7 22.55 -31.32 -16.41
C LYS A 7 21.93 -29.95 -16.68
N LYS A 8 21.87 -29.59 -17.97
CA LYS A 8 21.11 -28.44 -18.45
C LYS A 8 19.62 -28.63 -18.17
N THR A 9 18.95 -27.58 -17.70
CA THR A 9 17.49 -27.60 -17.48
C THR A 9 16.73 -27.66 -18.80
N SER A 10 15.67 -28.48 -18.84
CA SER A 10 14.78 -28.55 -20.01
C SER A 10 14.04 -27.23 -20.25
N LYS A 11 13.60 -27.00 -21.50
CA LYS A 11 12.82 -25.81 -21.88
C LYS A 11 11.56 -25.65 -21.03
N SER A 12 10.86 -26.76 -20.78
CA SER A 12 9.66 -26.81 -19.93
C SER A 12 9.96 -26.34 -18.50
N ARG A 13 10.98 -26.90 -17.83
CA ARG A 13 11.36 -26.50 -16.46
C ARG A 13 11.74 -25.02 -16.36
N SER A 14 12.47 -24.50 -17.36
CA SER A 14 12.84 -23.08 -17.40
C SER A 14 11.59 -22.20 -17.51
N LYS A 15 10.64 -22.55 -18.39
CA LYS A 15 9.38 -21.82 -18.58
C LYS A 15 8.54 -21.78 -17.30
N THR A 16 8.38 -22.93 -16.62
CA THR A 16 7.63 -23.02 -15.35
C THR A 16 8.24 -22.14 -14.26
N ARG A 17 9.57 -22.11 -14.15
CA ARG A 17 10.27 -21.26 -13.17
C ARG A 17 9.97 -19.77 -13.43
N THR A 18 10.10 -19.33 -14.67
CA THR A 18 9.85 -17.93 -15.04
C THR A 18 8.39 -17.55 -14.80
N SER A 19 7.43 -18.41 -15.14
CA SER A 19 6.00 -18.13 -14.89
C SER A 19 5.65 -18.07 -13.41
N ASN A 20 6.31 -18.86 -12.55
CA ASN A 20 6.07 -18.79 -11.11
C ASN A 20 6.67 -17.51 -10.52
N TRP A 21 7.83 -17.09 -11.01
CA TRP A 21 8.44 -15.83 -10.60
C TRP A 21 7.56 -14.62 -10.97
N THR A 22 7.01 -14.57 -12.18
CA THR A 22 6.11 -13.48 -12.57
C THR A 22 4.84 -13.44 -11.73
N LYS A 23 4.22 -14.59 -11.45
CA LYS A 23 3.06 -14.68 -10.54
C LYS A 23 3.38 -14.18 -9.14
N LEU A 24 4.53 -14.56 -8.58
CA LEU A 24 4.96 -14.12 -7.26
C LEU A 24 5.21 -12.61 -7.23
N THR A 25 5.86 -12.06 -8.25
CA THR A 25 6.12 -10.62 -8.34
C THR A 25 4.81 -9.84 -8.49
N ALA A 26 3.87 -10.32 -9.31
CA ALA A 26 2.55 -9.72 -9.45
C ALA A 26 1.78 -9.74 -8.12
N LYS A 27 1.78 -10.87 -7.41
CA LYS A 27 1.17 -10.98 -6.07
C LYS A 27 1.81 -9.99 -5.09
N LYS A 28 3.14 -9.93 -5.02
CA LYS A 28 3.85 -8.97 -4.16
C LYS A 28 3.55 -7.52 -4.52
N LEU A 29 3.30 -7.20 -5.79
CA LEU A 29 3.00 -5.84 -6.24
C LEU A 29 1.56 -5.45 -5.88
N LEU A 30 0.63 -6.40 -5.95
CA LEU A 30 -0.74 -6.25 -5.46
C LEU A 30 -0.77 -6.11 -3.93
N ASP A 31 -0.02 -6.96 -3.23
CA ASP A 31 0.07 -6.95 -1.76
C ASP A 31 0.95 -5.81 -1.21
N LYS A 32 1.72 -5.12 -2.06
CA LYS A 32 2.64 -4.03 -1.67
C LYS A 32 1.91 -2.79 -1.17
N THR A 33 0.70 -2.57 -1.66
CA THR A 33 -0.16 -1.49 -1.17
C THR A 33 -1.06 -2.06 -0.08
N ALA A 34 -0.53 -2.13 1.14
CA ALA A 34 -1.39 -2.27 2.30
C ALA A 34 -2.22 -0.98 2.39
N LEU A 35 -3.53 -1.09 2.27
CA LEU A 35 -4.46 0.04 2.33
C LEU A 35 -5.14 0.06 3.70
N GLN A 36 -5.37 1.26 4.23
CA GLN A 36 -6.27 1.52 5.34
C GLN A 36 -7.69 1.62 4.78
N TYR A 37 -8.64 1.04 5.52
CA TYR A 37 -10.04 1.03 5.16
C TYR A 37 -10.87 1.81 6.16
N ASP A 38 -11.94 2.46 5.69
CA ASP A 38 -12.98 3.11 6.50
C ASP A 38 -14.02 2.09 7.00
N LYS A 39 -14.94 2.49 7.90
CA LYS A 39 -15.89 1.58 8.59
C LYS A 39 -16.82 0.91 7.58
N ASP A 40 -17.03 1.58 6.45
CA ASP A 40 -17.85 1.15 5.32
C ASP A 40 -17.06 0.30 4.31
N GLY A 41 -15.79 -0.03 4.57
CA GLY A 41 -14.96 -0.89 3.72
C GLY A 41 -14.28 -0.18 2.53
N ASN A 42 -14.35 1.15 2.47
CA ASN A 42 -13.69 1.95 1.43
C ASN A 42 -12.20 2.14 1.72
N ALA A 43 -11.33 1.99 0.71
CA ALA A 43 -9.90 2.24 0.85
C ALA A 43 -9.63 3.75 0.98
N THR A 44 -9.10 4.18 2.12
CA THR A 44 -8.85 5.60 2.41
C THR A 44 -7.44 6.03 2.05
N TRP A 45 -6.43 5.24 2.41
CA TRP A 45 -5.02 5.61 2.25
C TRP A 45 -4.07 4.41 2.41
N LEU A 46 -2.75 4.64 2.35
CA LEU A 46 -1.72 3.65 2.72
C LEU A 46 -1.82 3.28 4.21
N ALA A 47 -1.68 1.99 4.50
CA ALA A 47 -1.62 1.47 5.85
C ALA A 47 -0.43 2.07 6.61
N HIS A 48 -0.59 2.22 7.93
CA HIS A 48 0.37 2.85 8.85
C HIS A 48 0.56 4.37 8.69
N PHE A 49 -0.14 5.03 7.77
CA PHE A 49 -0.16 6.48 7.64
C PHE A 49 -1.54 7.03 8.01
N ALA A 50 -1.58 8.26 8.53
CA ALA A 50 -2.84 8.98 8.69
C ALA A 50 -3.36 9.41 7.31
N SER A 51 -4.66 9.26 7.08
CA SER A 51 -5.28 9.69 5.82
C SER A 51 -5.18 11.21 5.67
N PRO A 52 -4.69 11.73 4.53
CA PRO A 52 -4.62 13.17 4.29
C PRO A 52 -5.99 13.83 4.07
N ILE A 53 -7.03 13.03 3.82
CA ILE A 53 -8.38 13.53 3.50
C ILE A 53 -9.21 13.59 4.78
N THR A 54 -9.27 12.48 5.51
CA THR A 54 -10.09 12.37 6.74
C THR A 54 -9.33 12.82 7.98
N TRP A 55 -8.00 12.89 7.91
CA TRP A 55 -7.12 13.15 9.05
C TRP A 55 -7.22 12.11 10.16
N GLU A 56 -7.68 10.91 9.79
CA GLU A 56 -7.91 9.80 10.70
C GLU A 56 -6.84 8.71 10.53
N TYR A 57 -6.53 8.05 11.64
CA TYR A 57 -5.75 6.82 11.69
C TYR A 57 -6.39 5.90 12.73
N LYS A 58 -6.73 4.67 12.32
CA LYS A 58 -7.39 3.68 13.19
C LYS A 58 -8.63 4.26 13.91
N TRP A 59 -9.53 4.90 13.16
CA TRP A 59 -10.80 5.46 13.69
C TRP A 59 -10.64 6.62 14.67
N ARG A 60 -9.44 7.19 14.76
CA ARG A 60 -9.14 8.32 15.62
C ARG A 60 -8.66 9.48 14.77
N LYS A 61 -9.22 10.66 15.02
CA LYS A 61 -8.76 11.89 14.38
C LYS A 61 -7.40 12.28 14.97
N VAL A 62 -6.34 12.18 14.16
CA VAL A 62 -4.97 12.46 14.60
C VAL A 62 -4.62 13.92 14.38
N ILE A 63 -5.06 14.52 13.27
CA ILE A 63 -4.76 15.91 12.96
C ILE A 63 -5.98 16.78 13.26
N LYS A 64 -5.83 17.68 14.23
CA LYS A 64 -6.81 18.70 14.57
C LYS A 64 -6.46 20.00 13.83
N VAL A 65 -7.07 20.21 12.67
CA VAL A 65 -6.98 21.51 11.98
C VAL A 65 -7.81 22.52 12.77
N TRP A 66 -7.14 23.48 13.41
CA TRP A 66 -7.82 24.59 14.07
C TRP A 66 -8.47 25.46 13.00
N LYS A 67 -9.80 25.60 13.03
CA LYS A 67 -10.51 26.54 12.16
C LYS A 67 -10.08 27.95 12.59
N THR A 68 -9.43 28.70 11.70
CA THR A 68 -9.16 30.12 11.92
C THR A 68 -10.49 30.84 12.15
N LYS A 69 -10.66 31.50 13.30
CA LYS A 69 -11.87 32.28 13.59
C LYS A 69 -11.99 33.36 12.51
N LYS A 70 -13.13 33.44 11.82
CA LYS A 70 -13.40 34.55 10.91
C LYS A 70 -13.42 35.83 11.74
N VAL A 71 -12.48 36.73 11.49
CA VAL A 71 -12.45 38.05 12.13
C VAL A 71 -13.53 38.89 11.46
N THR A 72 -14.64 39.13 12.15
CA THR A 72 -15.66 40.07 11.70
C THR A 72 -15.11 41.48 11.89
N LYS A 73 -14.77 42.17 10.79
CA LYS A 73 -14.34 43.56 10.85
C LYS A 73 -15.55 44.41 11.21
N VAL A 74 -15.63 44.90 12.45
CA VAL A 74 -16.63 45.90 12.83
C VAL A 74 -16.22 47.21 12.15
N ARG A 75 -17.04 47.72 11.24
CA ARG A 75 -16.87 49.05 10.64
C ARG A 75 -17.39 50.06 11.66
N VAL A 76 -16.47 50.84 12.24
CA VAL A 76 -16.76 52.07 12.99
C VAL A 76 -17.05 53.19 11.99
#